data_AF-A0A812YEN4-F1
#
_entry.id   AF-A0A812YEN4-F1
#
_cell.length_a   1.000
_cell.length_b   1.000
_cell.length_c   1.000
_cell.angle_alpha   90.00
_cell.angle_beta   90.00
_cell.angle_gamma   90.00
#
_symmetry.space_group_name_H-M   'P 1'
#
loop_
_entity.id
_entity.type
_entity.pdbx_description
1 polymer ?
#
loop_
_entity_poly.entity_id
_entity_poly.type
_entity_poly.pdbx_seq_one_letter_code
_entity_poly.pdbx_strand_id
1 'polypeptide(L)'
;MEKLAQALGISYQQLQKYEVGSNRVSCGRLWMIGQTLDLPIGFFFEGLDGDRQPEGGEPEALVSRRTINVARQLEEIEDQALRDQLLAMIRTCARSGRMAS
;
A
#
# COMPACT_ATOMS: atom_id res chain seq x y z
N MET A 1 -4.10 25.67 8.77
CA MET A 1 -4.09 24.74 9.92
C MET A 1 -5.36 24.80 10.77
N GLU A 2 -5.90 25.98 11.10
CA GLU A 2 -7.13 26.10 11.92
C GLU A 2 -8.35 25.37 11.34
N LYS A 3 -8.54 25.43 10.01
CA LYS A 3 -9.58 24.67 9.28
C LYS A 3 -9.39 23.14 9.34
N LEU A 4 -8.14 22.67 9.35
CA LEU A 4 -7.80 21.25 9.47
C LEU A 4 -8.05 20.76 10.91
N ALA A 5 -7.67 21.55 11.90
CA ALA A 5 -7.97 21.26 13.31
C ALA A 5 -9.49 21.16 13.56
N GLN A 6 -10.26 22.09 12.99
CA GLN A 6 -11.73 22.06 13.02
C GLN A 6 -12.30 20.82 12.31
N ALA A 7 -11.84 20.51 11.11
CA ALA A 7 -12.28 19.33 10.36
C ALA A 7 -11.99 18.01 11.09
N LEU A 8 -10.89 17.96 11.86
CA LEU A 8 -10.50 16.81 12.65
C LEU A 8 -11.12 16.79 14.06
N GLY A 9 -11.84 17.85 14.46
CA GLY A 9 -12.40 18.00 15.80
C GLY A 9 -11.33 18.01 16.91
N ILE A 10 -10.14 18.57 16.63
CA ILE A 10 -9.03 18.68 17.58
C ILE A 10 -8.63 20.14 17.80
N SER A 11 -7.96 20.43 18.91
CA SER A 11 -7.44 21.78 19.16
C SER A 11 -6.26 22.11 18.23
N TYR A 12 -6.04 23.41 17.98
CA TYR A 12 -4.87 23.87 17.24
C TYR A 12 -3.55 23.39 17.87
N GLN A 13 -3.45 23.45 19.20
CA GLN A 13 -2.29 22.92 19.93
C GLN A 13 -2.09 21.42 19.70
N GLN A 14 -3.17 20.65 19.58
CA GLN A 14 -3.08 19.21 19.31
C GLN A 14 -2.63 18.92 17.88
N LEU A 15 -3.09 19.71 16.91
CA LEU A 15 -2.61 19.63 15.53
C LEU A 15 -1.12 19.99 15.44
N GLN A 16 -0.68 21.03 16.15
CA GLN A 16 0.73 21.40 16.23
C GLN A 16 1.59 20.27 16.81
N LYS A 17 1.09 19.55 17.83
CA LYS A 17 1.79 18.38 18.38
C LYS A 17 1.95 17.24 17.37
N TYR A 18 0.99 17.07 16.46
CA TYR A 18 1.12 16.12 15.34
C TYR A 18 2.13 16.60 14.30
N GLU A 19 2.11 17.89 13.94
CA GLU A 19 3.05 18.46 12.96
C GLU A 19 4.52 18.32 13.41
N VAL A 20 4.81 18.57 14.69
CA VAL A 20 6.17 18.45 15.23
C VAL A 20 6.52 17.03 15.69
N GLY A 21 5.61 16.06 15.51
CA GLY A 21 5.83 14.65 15.88
C GLY A 21 5.93 14.37 17.39
N SER A 22 5.58 15.33 18.25
CA SER A 22 5.60 15.14 19.71
C SER A 22 4.46 14.25 20.21
N ASN A 23 3.37 14.12 19.45
CA ASN A 23 2.31 13.16 19.68
C ASN A 23 2.19 12.18 18.51
N ARG A 24 2.02 10.89 18.83
CA ARG A 24 1.67 9.87 17.84
C ARG A 24 0.27 10.10 17.28
N VAL A 25 0.12 9.90 15.99
CA VAL A 25 -1.16 9.95 15.27
C VAL A 25 -1.67 8.51 15.10
N SER A 26 -2.91 8.23 15.47
CA SER A 26 -3.51 6.91 15.22
C SER A 26 -3.85 6.74 13.73
N CYS A 27 -3.89 5.50 13.24
CA CYS A 27 -4.20 5.23 11.83
C CYS A 27 -5.54 5.84 11.39
N GLY A 28 -6.58 5.76 12.23
CA GLY A 28 -7.89 6.36 11.94
C GLY A 28 -7.82 7.90 11.83
N ARG A 29 -6.96 8.54 12.64
CA ARG A 29 -6.75 10.00 12.57
C ARG A 29 -5.98 10.37 11.30
N LEU A 30 -4.94 9.61 10.95
CA LEU A 30 -4.17 9.80 9.74
C LEU A 30 -5.04 9.65 8.48
N TRP A 31 -5.95 8.67 8.47
CA TRP A 31 -6.93 8.49 7.40
C TRP A 31 -7.86 9.71 7.25
N MET A 32 -8.40 10.23 8.35
CA MET A 32 -9.24 11.45 8.32
C MET A 32 -8.47 12.68 7.83
N ILE A 33 -7.19 12.79 8.17
CA ILE A 33 -6.31 13.86 7.66
C ILE A 33 -6.19 13.74 6.14
N GLY A 34 -5.93 12.53 5.61
CA GLY A 34 -5.89 12.27 4.17
C GLY A 34 -7.19 12.65 3.45
N GLN A 35 -8.35 12.25 4.00
CA GLN A 35 -9.65 12.63 3.45
C GLN A 35 -9.88 14.16 3.46
N THR A 36 -9.45 14.85 4.52
CA THR A 36 -9.61 16.32 4.63
C THR A 36 -8.72 17.06 3.63
N LEU A 37 -7.56 16.51 3.32
CA LEU A 37 -6.59 17.08 2.40
C LEU A 37 -6.77 16.61 0.94
N ASP A 38 -7.74 15.73 0.68
CA ASP A 38 -7.95 15.05 -0.60
C ASP A 38 -6.69 14.31 -1.11
N LEU A 39 -6.01 13.62 -0.18
CA LEU A 39 -4.79 12.87 -0.44
C LEU A 39 -4.97 11.38 -0.15
N PRO A 40 -4.39 10.49 -0.98
CA PRO A 40 -4.34 9.07 -0.65
C PRO A 40 -3.51 8.86 0.62
N ILE A 41 -3.94 7.93 1.49
CA ILE A 41 -3.26 7.68 2.77
C ILE A 41 -1.77 7.30 2.61
N GLY A 42 -1.40 6.71 1.46
CA GLY A 42 -0.01 6.39 1.12
C GLY A 42 0.92 7.59 1.06
N PHE A 43 0.39 8.80 0.78
CA PHE A 43 1.16 10.03 0.71
C PHE A 43 1.95 10.32 1.99
N PHE A 44 1.38 10.03 3.17
CA PHE A 44 2.05 10.26 4.46
C PHE A 44 3.22 9.32 4.72
N PHE A 45 3.38 8.27 3.91
CA PHE A 45 4.44 7.27 4.04
C PHE A 45 5.49 7.38 2.93
N GLU A 46 5.31 8.28 1.96
CA GLU A 46 6.29 8.53 0.91
C GLU A 46 7.62 8.99 1.53
N GLY A 47 8.71 8.32 1.18
CA GLY A 47 10.04 8.60 1.74
C GLY A 47 10.36 7.91 3.07
N LEU A 48 9.39 7.23 3.72
CA LEU A 48 9.67 6.39 4.89
C LEU A 48 10.32 5.04 4.52
N ASP A 49 10.31 4.69 3.23
CA ASP A 49 11.00 3.51 2.71
C ASP A 49 12.54 3.61 2.81
N GLY A 50 13.08 4.80 3.10
CA GLY A 50 14.51 5.03 3.25
C GLY A 50 15.11 4.59 4.59
N ASP A 51 14.29 4.25 5.59
CA ASP A 51 14.74 3.92 6.95
C ASP A 51 14.45 2.47 7.36
N ARG A 52 13.78 1.70 6.49
CA ARG A 52 13.92 0.24 6.52
C ARG A 52 15.12 -0.11 5.67
N GLN A 53 16.31 0.02 6.25
CA GLN A 53 17.37 -0.90 5.89
C GLN A 53 16.94 -2.24 6.52
N PRO A 54 16.43 -3.23 5.76
CA PRO A 54 16.39 -4.59 6.27
C PRO A 54 17.83 -4.92 6.67
N GLU A 55 18.04 -5.17 7.95
CA GLU A 55 19.23 -5.85 8.42
C GLU A 55 19.33 -7.18 7.62
N GLY A 56 20.05 -7.17 6.50
CA GLY A 56 20.45 -8.37 5.77
C GLY A 56 19.46 -9.00 4.76
N GLY A 57 18.72 -8.22 3.97
CA GLY A 57 18.03 -8.81 2.81
C GLY A 57 17.55 -7.76 1.82
N GLU A 58 17.80 -7.94 0.52
CA GLU A 58 17.17 -7.16 -0.56
C GLU A 58 15.69 -6.91 -0.22
N PRO A 59 15.14 -5.71 -0.49
CA PRO A 59 13.70 -5.50 -0.36
C PRO A 59 13.02 -6.45 -1.34
N GLU A 60 12.62 -7.61 -0.84
CA GLU A 60 11.74 -8.52 -1.54
C GLU A 60 10.45 -7.74 -1.66
N ALA A 61 10.29 -7.02 -2.77
CA ALA A 61 9.08 -6.30 -3.08
C ALA A 61 7.94 -7.27 -2.82
N LEU A 62 7.07 -6.94 -1.85
CA LEU A 62 5.93 -7.76 -1.39
C LEU A 62 5.20 -8.44 -2.55
N VAL A 63 5.20 -7.79 -3.71
CA VAL A 63 4.94 -8.38 -5.01
C VAL A 63 5.93 -7.80 -6.03
N SER A 64 6.64 -8.64 -6.79
CA SER A 64 7.56 -8.16 -7.85
C SER A 64 6.81 -7.33 -8.91
N ARG A 65 7.45 -6.30 -9.47
CA ARG A 65 6.87 -5.49 -10.57
C ARG A 65 6.41 -6.36 -11.75
N ARG A 66 7.11 -7.48 -11.98
CA ARG A 66 6.73 -8.50 -12.96
C ARG A 66 5.39 -9.15 -12.64
N THR A 67 5.16 -9.51 -11.38
CA THR A 67 3.89 -10.12 -10.93
C THR A 67 2.72 -9.16 -11.08
N ILE A 68 2.92 -7.87 -10.77
CA ILE A 68 1.89 -6.83 -10.97
C ILE A 68 1.52 -6.70 -12.45
N ASN A 69 2.52 -6.68 -13.35
CA ASN A 69 2.27 -6.60 -14.79
C ASN A 69 1.48 -7.81 -15.30
N VAL A 70 1.77 -9.02 -14.82
CA VAL A 70 1.02 -10.24 -15.19
C VAL A 70 -0.43 -10.15 -14.73
N ALA A 71 -0.69 -9.69 -13.51
CA ALA A 71 -2.05 -9.51 -13.00
C ALA A 71 -2.84 -8.53 -13.88
N ARG A 72 -2.23 -7.40 -14.24
CA ARG A 72 -2.87 -6.39 -15.09
C ARG A 72 -3.20 -6.91 -16.49
N GLN A 73 -2.28 -7.65 -17.10
CA GLN A 73 -2.50 -8.26 -18.43
C GLN A 73 -3.62 -9.29 -18.43
N LEU A 74 -3.80 -10.04 -17.33
CA LEU A 74 -4.92 -10.98 -17.20
C LEU A 74 -6.27 -10.25 -17.12
N GLU A 75 -6.32 -9.09 -16.47
CA GLU A 75 -7.52 -8.24 -16.38
C GLU A 75 -7.91 -7.62 -17.73
N GLU A 76 -6.93 -7.38 -18.63
CA GLU A 76 -7.18 -6.87 -19.99
C GLU A 76 -7.84 -7.91 -20.92
N ILE A 77 -7.86 -9.20 -20.55
CA ILE A 77 -8.50 -10.26 -21.35
C ILE A 77 -10.02 -10.25 -21.14
N GLU A 78 -10.80 -9.88 -22.16
CA GLU A 78 -12.27 -9.82 -22.06
C GLU A 78 -12.94 -11.19 -21.94
N ASP A 79 -12.39 -12.21 -22.61
CA ASP A 79 -12.91 -13.58 -22.57
C ASP A 79 -12.62 -14.23 -21.21
N GLN A 80 -13.69 -14.37 -20.42
CA GLN A 80 -13.64 -14.95 -19.08
C GLN A 80 -13.16 -16.41 -19.09
N ALA A 81 -13.54 -17.21 -20.09
CA ALA A 81 -13.16 -18.62 -20.17
C ALA A 81 -11.66 -18.76 -20.45
N LEU A 82 -11.11 -17.91 -21.31
CA LEU A 82 -9.67 -17.86 -21.60
C LEU A 82 -8.87 -17.43 -20.37
N ARG A 83 -9.32 -16.40 -19.65
CA ARG A 83 -8.70 -15.93 -18.41
C ARG A 83 -8.64 -17.04 -17.36
N ASP A 84 -9.74 -17.76 -17.16
CA ASP A 84 -9.84 -18.86 -16.19
C ASP A 84 -8.90 -20.03 -16.55
N GLN A 85 -8.77 -20.35 -17.84
CA GLN A 85 -7.81 -21.36 -18.31
C GLN A 85 -6.36 -20.95 -18.04
N LEU A 86 -5.98 -19.70 -18.33
CA LEU A 86 -4.63 -19.21 -18.06
C LEU A 86 -4.31 -19.23 -16.56
N LEU A 87 -5.26 -18.84 -15.70
CA LEU A 87 -5.12 -18.95 -14.25
C LEU A 87 -4.99 -20.42 -13.79
N ALA A 88 -5.70 -21.35 -14.43
CA ALA A 88 -5.56 -22.79 -14.14
C ALA A 88 -4.16 -23.32 -14.54
N MET A 89 -3.60 -22.87 -15.67
CA MET A 89 -2.25 -23.20 -16.09
C MET A 89 -1.20 -22.67 -15.10
N ILE A 90 -1.29 -21.40 -14.72
CA ILE A 90 -0.40 -20.78 -13.72
C ILE A 90 -0.43 -21.57 -12.41
N ARG A 91 -1.62 -21.95 -11.93
CA ARG A 91 -1.79 -22.77 -10.71
C ARG A 91 -1.15 -24.16 -10.85
N THR A 92 -1.28 -24.79 -12.01
CA THR A 92 -0.69 -26.10 -12.29
C THR A 92 0.84 -26.02 -12.27
N CYS A 93 1.43 -25.08 -12.98
CA CYS A 93 2.89 -24.87 -13.00
C CYS A 93 3.45 -24.53 -11.59
N ALA A 94 2.74 -23.71 -10.82
CA ALA A 94 3.15 -23.34 -9.46
C ALA A 94 3.03 -24.51 -8.45
N ARG A 95 2.24 -25.53 -8.74
CA ARG A 95 2.20 -26.78 -7.96
C ARG A 95 3.34 -27.72 -8.36
N SER A 96 3.58 -27.87 -9.67
CA SER A 96 4.67 -28.72 -10.18
C SER A 96 6.06 -28.21 -9.78
N GLY A 97 6.28 -26.89 -9.76
CA GLY A 97 7.55 -26.30 -9.32
C GLY A 97 7.86 -26.48 -7.82
N ARG A 98 6.86 -26.79 -6.98
CA ARG A 98 7.05 -27.06 -5.54
C ARG A 98 7.33 -28.52 -5.20
N MET A 99 7.17 -29.45 -6.15
CA MET A 99 7.47 -30.87 -5.96
C MET A 99 8.86 -31.28 -6.45
N ALA A 100 9.60 -30.37 -7.08
CA ALA A 100 10.95 -30.58 -7.64
C ALA A 100 12.07 -29.95 -6.78
N SER A 101 11.79 -29.66 -5.50
CA SER A 101 12.74 -29.22 -4.47
C SER A 101 12.54 -30.05 -3.21
#